data_AF-A0AAU7MCE7-F1
#
_entry.id   AF-A0AAU7MCE7-F1
#
_cell.length_a   1.000
_cell.length_b   1.000
_cell.length_c   1.000
_cell.angle_alpha   90.00
_cell.angle_beta   90.00
_cell.angle_gamma   90.00
#
_symmetry.space_group_name_H-M   'P 1'
#
loop_
_entity.id
_entity.type
_entity.pdbx_description
1 polymer ?
#
loop_
_entity_poly.entity_id
_entity_poly.type
_entity_poly.pdbx_seq_one_letter_code
_entity_poly.pdbx_strand_id
1 'polypeptide(L)'
;MPVLRRLGEPTGPAAPGDAAGPALERIVPFTFTDPAPPPDPADMTPFIDHMESLYGRFTDLSWLTGGTVVSYHDMVRAVVRELGPALTDVDLVITVDASPDCRHQSFPGALLAELLPGEPLMMGISEQGVAGPFTALRVAHHQLRTGGARRALVLVMEQSTLPPDDAAVRPTRDVAVALLLGGSGGVAVDAPTLTVTRTDAVAGPAVDADLLVAGAHVDDLPAGVPVRRAEPGHPCAGVWLALAELLATAPAGGRVLVVDRDPVLPYRCAVTLTVPATGQPGASAHTAARGRPTVARPGGHHPTPASPGAEGGGRPRRTRELVR
;
A
#
# COMPACT_ATOMS: atom_id res chain seq x y z
N MET A 1 6.52 20.51 30.95
CA MET A 1 5.44 19.74 30.29
C MET A 1 4.89 20.59 29.16
N PRO A 2 5.43 20.51 27.94
CA PRO A 2 4.91 21.29 26.83
C PRO A 2 3.54 20.72 26.42
N VAL A 3 2.61 21.65 26.26
CA VAL A 3 1.20 21.43 25.97
C VAL A 3 1.05 20.76 24.60
N LEU A 4 0.30 19.64 24.56
CA LEU A 4 -0.22 19.02 23.34
C LEU A 4 -0.84 20.12 22.46
N ARG A 5 -0.22 20.41 21.31
CA ARG A 5 -0.87 21.18 20.25
C ARG A 5 -2.17 20.44 19.92
N ARG A 6 -3.29 21.17 19.90
CA ARG A 6 -4.55 20.68 19.33
C ARG A 6 -4.22 20.12 17.95
N LEU A 7 -4.49 18.83 17.76
CA LEU A 7 -4.71 18.23 16.45
C LEU A 7 -5.59 19.21 15.66
N GLY A 8 -5.20 19.50 14.42
CA GLY A 8 -6.03 20.28 13.50
C GLY A 8 -7.45 19.71 13.50
N GLU A 9 -8.44 20.55 13.20
CA GLU A 9 -9.81 20.06 13.07
C GLU A 9 -9.78 18.83 12.16
N PRO A 10 -10.21 17.64 12.65
CA PRO A 10 -10.26 16.47 11.80
C PRO A 10 -11.10 16.85 10.60
N THR A 11 -10.51 16.70 9.40
CA THR A 11 -11.23 16.82 8.14
C THR A 11 -12.44 15.91 8.28
N GLY A 12 -13.63 16.50 8.41
CA GLY A 12 -14.83 15.76 8.71
C GLY A 12 -15.06 14.65 7.69
N PRO A 13 -15.82 13.60 8.05
CA PRO A 13 -16.10 12.50 7.12
C PRO A 13 -16.59 13.08 5.80
N ALA A 14 -16.05 12.57 4.69
CA ALA A 14 -16.46 13.01 3.38
C ALA A 14 -17.98 12.82 3.26
N ALA A 15 -18.69 13.81 2.70
CA ALA A 15 -20.10 13.65 2.40
C ALA A 15 -20.29 12.37 1.58
N PRO A 16 -21.31 11.52 1.86
CA PRO A 16 -21.54 10.33 1.09
C PRO A 16 -21.80 10.73 -0.36
N GLY A 17 -20.80 10.53 -1.23
CA GLY A 17 -21.01 10.65 -2.66
C GLY A 17 -21.73 9.40 -3.15
N ASP A 18 -22.47 9.53 -4.25
CA ASP A 18 -23.01 8.42 -5.07
C ASP A 18 -21.90 7.56 -5.72
N ALA A 19 -20.77 7.40 -5.03
CA ALA A 19 -19.55 6.86 -5.57
C ALA A 19 -19.72 5.39 -5.92
N ALA A 20 -19.24 5.03 -7.13
CA ALA A 20 -18.88 3.67 -7.45
C ALA A 20 -18.10 3.05 -6.26
N GLY A 21 -18.33 1.75 -6.00
CA GLY A 21 -17.68 1.05 -4.89
C GLY A 21 -16.15 1.17 -4.93
N PRO A 22 -15.44 0.79 -3.84
CA PRO A 22 -13.99 0.92 -3.75
C PRO A 22 -13.32 0.26 -4.95
N ALA A 23 -12.37 0.97 -5.53
CA ALA A 23 -11.61 0.48 -6.67
C ALA A 23 -10.10 0.54 -6.36
N LEU A 24 -9.39 -0.47 -6.86
CA LEU A 24 -7.94 -0.49 -6.89
C LEU A 24 -7.49 0.44 -8.01
N GLU A 25 -6.81 1.51 -7.64
CA GLU A 25 -6.24 2.49 -8.57
C GLU A 25 -4.88 2.01 -9.08
N ARG A 26 -4.09 1.44 -8.16
CA ARG A 26 -2.75 0.96 -8.47
C ARG A 26 -2.33 -0.12 -7.49
N ILE A 27 -1.57 -1.08 -7.99
CA ILE A 27 -0.75 -1.99 -7.20
C ILE A 27 0.69 -1.85 -7.69
N VAL A 28 1.62 -1.61 -6.78
CA VAL A 28 3.05 -1.41 -7.10
C VAL A 28 3.89 -2.32 -6.22
N PRO A 29 4.55 -3.33 -6.80
CA PRO A 29 5.51 -4.16 -6.09
C PRO A 29 6.87 -3.46 -6.04
N PHE A 30 7.57 -3.65 -4.93
CA PHE A 30 8.93 -3.23 -4.69
C PHE A 30 9.72 -4.47 -4.28
N THR A 31 10.82 -4.72 -4.98
CA THR A 31 11.76 -5.79 -4.63
C THR A 31 13.11 -5.16 -4.36
N PHE A 32 13.70 -5.47 -3.23
CA PHE A 32 14.97 -4.93 -2.83
C PHE A 32 16.04 -6.01 -2.99
N THR A 33 16.97 -5.79 -3.91
CA THR A 33 18.03 -6.76 -4.26
C THR A 33 19.43 -6.26 -3.92
N ASP A 34 19.60 -4.94 -3.80
CA ASP A 34 20.86 -4.35 -3.43
C ASP A 34 20.98 -4.32 -1.91
N PRO A 35 22.11 -4.74 -1.33
CA PRO A 35 22.30 -4.68 0.10
C PRO A 35 22.30 -3.23 0.58
N ALA A 36 21.53 -2.97 1.62
CA ALA A 36 21.60 -1.75 2.39
C ALA A 36 23.01 -1.61 3.01
N PRO A 37 23.46 -0.38 3.30
CA PRO A 37 24.67 -0.17 4.09
C PRO A 37 24.60 -0.98 5.39
N PRO A 38 25.69 -1.64 5.80
CA PRO A 38 25.71 -2.38 7.05
C PRO A 38 25.39 -1.45 8.23
N PRO A 39 24.77 -1.96 9.31
CA PRO A 39 24.59 -1.18 10.54
C PRO A 39 25.91 -0.61 11.05
N ASP A 40 25.84 0.52 11.73
CA ASP A 40 26.95 0.96 12.57
C ASP A 40 27.22 -0.13 13.61
N PRO A 41 28.48 -0.63 13.74
CA PRO A 41 28.83 -1.58 14.79
C PRO A 41 28.43 -1.13 16.20
N ALA A 42 28.40 0.18 16.46
CA ALA A 42 27.96 0.75 17.73
C ALA A 42 26.46 0.52 18.02
N ASP A 43 25.62 0.45 16.98
CA ASP A 43 24.19 0.16 17.09
C ASP A 43 23.92 -1.35 17.15
N MET A 44 24.85 -2.16 16.64
CA MET A 44 24.66 -3.60 16.51
C MET A 44 24.80 -4.35 17.84
N THR A 45 25.73 -3.96 18.72
CA THR A 45 25.88 -4.62 20.03
C THR A 45 24.64 -4.48 20.91
N PRO A 46 24.08 -3.26 21.14
CA PRO A 46 22.85 -3.11 21.92
C PRO A 46 21.67 -3.89 21.31
N PHE A 47 21.59 -3.95 19.98
CA PHE A 47 20.57 -4.72 19.29
C PHE A 47 20.70 -6.23 19.57
N ILE A 48 21.91 -6.79 19.42
CA ILE A 48 22.18 -8.20 19.73
C ILE A 48 21.83 -8.49 21.19
N ASP A 49 22.30 -7.67 22.13
CA ASP A 49 22.01 -7.84 23.56
C ASP A 49 20.50 -7.83 23.84
N HIS A 50 19.75 -6.95 23.17
CA HIS A 50 18.29 -6.89 23.29
C HIS A 50 17.63 -8.16 22.76
N MET A 51 18.02 -8.61 21.56
CA MET A 51 17.48 -9.82 20.95
C MET A 51 17.83 -11.06 21.78
N GLU A 52 19.06 -11.18 22.28
CA GLU A 52 19.47 -12.29 23.13
C GLU A 52 18.77 -12.30 24.49
N SER A 53 18.38 -11.12 24.99
CA SER A 53 17.56 -11.01 26.20
C SER A 53 16.13 -11.54 25.99
N LEU A 54 15.59 -11.49 24.77
CA LEU A 54 14.23 -11.92 24.45
C LEU A 54 14.17 -13.39 23.99
N TYR A 55 15.13 -13.79 23.15
CA TYR A 55 15.10 -15.07 22.43
C TYR A 55 16.20 -16.05 22.90
N GLY A 56 17.07 -15.63 23.82
CA GLY A 56 18.24 -16.39 24.23
C GLY A 56 19.42 -16.16 23.28
N ARG A 57 20.58 -16.73 23.63
CA ARG A 57 21.81 -16.52 22.87
C ARG A 57 21.74 -17.13 21.48
N PHE A 58 22.20 -16.39 20.48
CA PHE A 58 22.30 -16.89 19.12
C PHE A 58 23.65 -17.56 18.89
N THR A 59 23.65 -18.77 18.35
CA THR A 59 24.88 -19.45 17.92
C THR A 59 25.38 -18.95 16.57
N ASP A 60 24.49 -18.33 15.79
CA ASP A 60 24.79 -17.76 14.48
C ASP A 60 24.14 -16.37 14.36
N LEU A 61 24.97 -15.38 14.05
CA LEU A 61 24.58 -13.99 13.82
C LEU A 61 24.72 -13.59 12.35
N SER A 62 25.01 -14.54 11.45
CA SER A 62 25.17 -14.29 10.01
C SER A 62 23.93 -13.65 9.39
N TRP A 63 22.74 -13.91 9.95
CA TRP A 63 21.47 -13.29 9.55
C TRP A 63 21.45 -11.77 9.71
N LEU A 64 22.27 -11.16 10.57
CA LEU A 64 22.35 -9.70 10.73
C LEU A 64 23.02 -8.99 9.56
N THR A 65 23.91 -9.71 8.87
CA THR A 65 24.75 -9.19 7.80
C THR A 65 24.50 -9.90 6.47
N GLY A 66 23.66 -10.93 6.49
CA GLY A 66 23.29 -11.74 5.34
C GLY A 66 22.08 -11.18 4.61
N GLY A 67 22.07 -11.32 3.29
CA GLY A 67 21.00 -10.82 2.43
C GLY A 67 21.11 -9.31 2.18
N THR A 68 19.97 -8.68 1.93
CA THR A 68 19.88 -7.27 1.55
C THR A 68 19.76 -6.33 2.74
N VAL A 69 19.37 -6.82 3.92
CA VAL A 69 19.38 -6.07 5.18
C VAL A 69 18.54 -4.78 5.12
N VAL A 70 17.45 -4.79 4.34
CA VAL A 70 16.59 -3.63 4.14
C VAL A 70 15.54 -3.57 5.25
N SER A 71 15.51 -2.45 5.97
CA SER A 71 14.53 -2.22 7.03
C SER A 71 13.18 -1.76 6.46
N TYR A 72 12.11 -1.84 7.26
CA TYR A 72 10.82 -1.25 6.85
C TYR A 72 10.92 0.28 6.75
N HIS A 73 11.83 0.91 7.48
CA HIS A 73 12.15 2.34 7.30
C HIS A 73 12.62 2.63 5.87
N ASP A 74 13.56 1.83 5.36
CA ASP A 74 14.10 1.96 4.01
C ASP A 74 13.04 1.68 2.95
N MET A 75 12.22 0.64 3.16
CA MET A 75 11.10 0.31 2.27
C MET A 75 10.10 1.46 2.17
N VAL A 76 9.68 2.03 3.30
CA VAL A 76 8.78 3.20 3.33
C VAL A 76 9.39 4.37 2.56
N ARG A 77 10.67 4.69 2.77
CA ARG A 77 11.33 5.78 2.04
C ARG A 77 11.35 5.53 0.54
N ALA A 78 11.62 4.30 0.11
CA ALA A 78 11.61 3.92 -1.30
C ALA A 78 10.20 4.04 -1.90
N VAL A 79 9.18 3.53 -1.20
CA VAL A 79 7.77 3.59 -1.62
C VAL A 79 7.30 5.04 -1.77
N VAL A 80 7.54 5.89 -0.75
CA VAL A 80 7.13 7.30 -0.81
C VAL A 80 7.83 8.05 -1.94
N ARG A 81 9.14 7.80 -2.13
CA ARG A 81 9.93 8.43 -3.20
C ARG A 81 9.39 8.06 -4.58
N GLU A 82 9.09 6.78 -4.81
CA GLU A 82 8.63 6.27 -6.10
C GLU A 82 7.18 6.69 -6.41
N LEU A 83 6.27 6.55 -5.44
CA LEU A 83 4.87 6.89 -5.67
C LEU A 83 4.64 8.41 -5.68
N GLY A 84 5.42 9.17 -4.91
CA GLY A 84 5.48 10.63 -4.94
C GLY A 84 4.09 11.28 -4.99
N PRO A 85 3.75 12.04 -6.06
CA PRO A 85 2.46 12.71 -6.17
C PRO A 85 1.23 11.80 -6.07
N ALA A 86 1.37 10.50 -6.39
CA ALA A 86 0.28 9.54 -6.27
C ALA A 86 -0.17 9.31 -4.82
N LEU A 87 0.53 9.86 -3.82
CA LEU A 87 0.19 9.76 -2.40
C LEU A 87 -0.47 11.03 -1.84
N THR A 88 -0.60 12.10 -2.62
CA THR A 88 -1.00 13.45 -2.13
C THR A 88 -2.34 13.48 -1.40
N ASP A 89 -3.32 12.70 -1.87
CA ASP A 89 -4.69 12.69 -1.32
C ASP A 89 -5.00 11.45 -0.48
N VAL A 90 -4.00 10.65 -0.12
CA VAL A 90 -4.20 9.49 0.75
C VAL A 90 -4.54 9.98 2.15
N ASP A 91 -5.74 9.65 2.64
CA ASP A 91 -6.23 10.03 3.97
C ASP A 91 -6.41 8.85 4.93
N LEU A 92 -6.13 7.63 4.45
CA LEU A 92 -6.02 6.41 5.26
C LEU A 92 -4.79 5.61 4.84
N VAL A 93 -3.96 5.20 5.80
CA VAL A 93 -2.81 4.34 5.56
C VAL A 93 -2.85 3.15 6.51
N ILE A 94 -2.69 1.95 5.96
CA ILE A 94 -2.66 0.71 6.72
C ILE A 94 -1.37 -0.02 6.38
N THR A 95 -0.45 -0.14 7.33
CA THR A 95 0.75 -0.97 7.19
C THR A 95 0.43 -2.41 7.57
N VAL A 96 1.04 -3.36 6.86
CA VAL A 96 0.84 -4.79 7.09
C VAL A 96 2.19 -5.50 7.11
N ASP A 97 2.41 -6.30 8.15
CA ASP A 97 3.61 -7.12 8.32
C ASP A 97 3.26 -8.49 8.94
N ALA A 98 3.93 -9.54 8.47
CA ALA A 98 3.83 -10.87 9.06
C ALA A 98 4.75 -11.03 10.28
N SER A 99 5.85 -10.29 10.26
CA SER A 99 6.92 -10.32 11.25
C SER A 99 7.42 -8.89 11.43
N PRO A 100 7.73 -8.47 12.67
CA PRO A 100 8.17 -7.11 12.93
C PRO A 100 9.52 -6.80 12.27
N ASP A 101 9.77 -5.51 12.03
CA ASP A 101 11.07 -5.01 11.58
C ASP A 101 12.17 -5.38 12.58
N CYS A 102 13.26 -5.97 12.10
CA CYS A 102 14.39 -6.45 12.88
C CYS A 102 15.51 -5.42 12.94
N ARG A 103 15.36 -4.25 12.31
CA ARG A 103 16.37 -3.19 12.31
C ARG A 103 16.03 -2.05 13.26
N HIS A 104 14.83 -2.06 13.87
CA HIS A 104 14.31 -1.09 14.87
C HIS A 104 14.66 0.39 14.62
N GLN A 105 14.91 0.80 13.37
CA GLN A 105 15.34 2.16 13.05
C GLN A 105 14.21 3.17 13.23
N SER A 106 12.97 2.77 12.94
CA SER A 106 11.77 3.55 13.19
C SER A 106 10.52 2.70 13.10
N PHE A 107 9.38 3.25 13.53
CA PHE A 107 8.07 2.68 13.26
C PHE A 107 7.58 3.14 11.87
N PRO A 108 7.27 2.22 10.94
CA PRO A 108 6.83 2.58 9.58
C PRO A 108 5.66 3.55 9.55
N GLY A 109 4.69 3.37 10.45
CA GLY A 109 3.54 4.27 10.56
C GLY A 109 3.91 5.71 10.95
N ALA A 110 4.86 5.89 11.87
CA ALA A 110 5.31 7.21 12.27
C ALA A 110 6.08 7.91 11.13
N LEU A 111 6.92 7.16 10.42
CA LEU A 111 7.64 7.67 9.26
C LEU A 111 6.70 8.05 8.11
N LEU A 112 5.68 7.23 7.83
CA LEU A 112 4.65 7.56 6.84
C LEU A 112 3.88 8.82 7.22
N ALA A 113 3.51 8.99 8.49
CA ALA A 113 2.83 10.19 8.97
C ALA A 113 3.70 11.46 8.81
N GLU A 114 5.02 11.35 8.93
CA GLU A 114 5.95 12.45 8.69
C GLU A 114 6.10 12.76 7.19
N LEU A 115 6.18 11.72 6.36
CA LEU A 115 6.50 11.87 4.93
C LEU A 115 5.28 12.18 4.05
N LEU A 116 4.07 11.82 4.49
CA LEU A 116 2.85 12.03 3.71
C LEU A 116 2.19 13.37 4.01
N PRO A 117 1.68 14.07 2.99
CA PRO A 117 0.86 15.26 3.21
C PRO A 117 -0.51 14.88 3.80
N GLY A 118 -1.16 15.83 4.46
CA GLY A 118 -2.59 15.73 4.81
C GLY A 118 -2.93 14.99 6.10
N GLU A 119 -1.93 14.59 6.91
CA GLU A 119 -2.13 13.92 8.21
C GLU A 119 -3.06 12.70 8.13
N PRO A 120 -2.75 11.68 7.29
CA PRO A 120 -3.62 10.52 7.12
C PRO A 120 -3.85 9.76 8.43
N LEU A 121 -5.02 9.13 8.55
CA LEU A 121 -5.25 8.16 9.61
C LEU A 121 -4.32 6.97 9.42
N MET A 122 -3.50 6.68 10.42
CA MET A 122 -2.54 5.58 10.41
C MET A 122 -3.07 4.36 11.18
N MET A 123 -2.98 3.18 10.58
CA MET A 123 -3.26 1.90 11.21
C MET A 123 -2.16 0.88 10.88
N GLY A 124 -1.96 -0.08 11.79
CA GLY A 124 -1.06 -1.21 11.57
C GLY A 124 -1.79 -2.53 11.79
N ILE A 125 -1.50 -3.53 10.95
CA ILE A 125 -1.95 -4.91 11.10
C ILE A 125 -0.70 -5.77 11.07
N SER A 126 -0.35 -6.33 12.21
CA SER A 126 0.85 -7.14 12.37
C SER A 126 0.47 -8.57 12.75
N GLU A 127 1.32 -9.52 12.36
CA GLU A 127 1.30 -10.92 12.84
C GLU A 127 -0.01 -11.68 12.59
N GLN A 128 -0.74 -11.32 11.52
CA GLN A 128 -1.92 -12.07 11.06
C GLN A 128 -1.62 -13.06 9.93
N GLY A 129 -0.34 -13.24 9.59
CA GLY A 129 0.09 -14.04 8.44
C GLY A 129 -0.67 -13.64 7.18
N VAL A 130 -1.14 -14.63 6.42
CA VAL A 130 -1.87 -14.41 5.16
C VAL A 130 -3.10 -13.51 5.33
N ALA A 131 -3.74 -13.52 6.50
CA ALA A 131 -4.94 -12.71 6.74
C ALA A 131 -4.67 -11.20 6.82
N GLY A 132 -3.44 -10.77 7.11
CA GLY A 132 -3.10 -9.36 7.36
C GLY A 132 -3.54 -8.43 6.21
N PRO A 133 -3.10 -8.67 4.96
CA PRO A 133 -3.48 -7.82 3.83
C PRO A 133 -4.98 -7.84 3.53
N PHE A 134 -5.67 -8.97 3.73
CA PHE A 134 -7.12 -9.06 3.53
C PHE A 134 -7.89 -8.32 4.63
N THR A 135 -7.42 -8.36 5.87
CA THR A 135 -7.95 -7.53 6.97
C THR A 135 -7.77 -6.05 6.63
N ALA A 136 -6.59 -5.65 6.14
CA ALA A 136 -6.30 -4.27 5.73
C ALA A 136 -7.25 -3.80 4.63
N LEU A 137 -7.39 -4.61 3.57
CA LEU A 137 -8.32 -4.32 2.48
C LEU A 137 -9.76 -4.26 2.95
N ARG A 138 -10.18 -5.10 3.91
CA ARG A 138 -11.54 -5.08 4.45
C ARG A 138 -11.82 -3.78 5.21
N VAL A 139 -10.86 -3.31 6.00
CA VAL A 139 -10.94 -2.02 6.69
C VAL A 139 -10.98 -0.88 5.67
N ALA A 140 -10.04 -0.84 4.72
CA ALA A 140 -10.00 0.20 3.69
C ALA A 140 -11.29 0.23 2.84
N HIS A 141 -11.77 -0.93 2.39
CA HIS A 141 -13.01 -1.07 1.65
C HIS A 141 -14.21 -0.54 2.44
N HIS A 142 -14.31 -0.85 3.75
CA HIS A 142 -15.36 -0.31 4.60
C HIS A 142 -15.27 1.22 4.72
N GLN A 143 -14.09 1.76 5.04
CA GLN A 143 -13.87 3.20 5.19
C GLN A 143 -14.19 3.97 3.90
N LEU A 144 -13.78 3.46 2.74
CA LEU A 144 -14.09 4.06 1.45
C LEU A 144 -15.59 4.03 1.15
N ARG A 145 -16.27 2.91 1.42
CA ARG A 145 -17.73 2.77 1.19
C ARG A 145 -18.58 3.65 2.07
N THR A 146 -18.16 3.89 3.31
CA THR A 146 -18.92 4.70 4.27
C THR A 146 -18.55 6.18 4.23
N GLY A 147 -17.59 6.57 3.38
CA GLY A 147 -17.06 7.95 3.32
C GLY A 147 -16.13 8.30 4.48
N GLY A 148 -15.72 7.32 5.30
CA GLY A 148 -14.74 7.48 6.37
C GLY A 148 -13.29 7.68 5.89
N ALA A 149 -13.02 7.38 4.62
CA ALA A 149 -11.81 7.75 3.89
C ALA A 149 -12.18 8.01 2.42
N ARG A 150 -11.40 8.83 1.72
CA ARG A 150 -11.56 9.03 0.26
C ARG A 150 -10.56 8.18 -0.52
N ARG A 151 -9.37 7.98 0.05
CA ARG A 151 -8.28 7.29 -0.63
C ARG A 151 -7.36 6.61 0.37
N ALA A 152 -7.10 5.33 0.16
CA ALA A 152 -6.36 4.50 1.08
C ALA A 152 -5.07 3.95 0.47
N LEU A 153 -4.01 3.87 1.27
CA LEU A 153 -2.81 3.10 0.99
C LEU A 153 -2.79 1.88 1.91
N VAL A 154 -2.80 0.68 1.34
CA VAL A 154 -2.41 -0.55 2.05
C VAL A 154 -0.98 -0.87 1.65
N LEU A 155 -0.08 -0.93 2.63
CA LEU A 155 1.34 -1.21 2.42
C LEU A 155 1.73 -2.51 3.11
N VAL A 156 1.91 -3.57 2.32
CA VAL A 156 2.42 -4.87 2.80
C VAL A 156 3.94 -4.85 2.74
N MET A 157 4.62 -5.26 3.81
CA MET A 157 6.09 -5.28 3.88
C MET A 157 6.57 -6.61 4.42
N GLU A 158 7.63 -7.15 3.83
CA GLU A 158 8.30 -8.36 4.27
C GLU A 158 9.81 -8.18 4.14
N GLN A 159 10.55 -8.64 5.14
CA GLN A 159 12.01 -8.67 5.14
C GLN A 159 12.49 -10.12 5.35
N SER A 160 13.55 -10.47 4.66
CA SER A 160 14.24 -11.76 4.75
C SER A 160 15.28 -11.80 5.87
N THR A 161 15.74 -10.62 6.31
CA THR A 161 16.66 -10.42 7.44
C THR A 161 15.92 -10.59 8.76
N LEU A 162 15.77 -11.84 9.20
CA LEU A 162 15.07 -12.21 10.43
C LEU A 162 15.92 -13.21 11.25
N PRO A 163 15.85 -13.18 12.59
CA PRO A 163 16.50 -14.19 13.45
C PRO A 163 16.06 -15.61 13.06
N PRO A 164 16.93 -16.62 13.22
CA PRO A 164 16.56 -18.01 13.00
C PRO A 164 15.36 -18.41 13.86
N ASP A 165 14.36 -19.03 13.26
CA ASP A 165 13.15 -19.54 13.90
C ASP A 165 12.64 -20.82 13.18
N ASP A 166 11.56 -21.41 13.69
CA ASP A 166 10.90 -22.59 13.14
C ASP A 166 9.64 -22.24 12.31
N ALA A 167 9.53 -21.00 11.85
CA ALA A 167 8.38 -20.53 11.08
C ALA A 167 8.21 -21.36 9.80
N ALA A 168 6.98 -21.85 9.56
CA ALA A 168 6.68 -22.71 8.41
C ALA A 168 6.92 -22.03 7.05
N VAL A 169 6.77 -20.70 7.01
CA VAL A 169 7.07 -19.86 5.85
C VAL A 169 7.82 -18.64 6.33
N ARG A 170 8.95 -18.35 5.69
CA ARG A 170 9.74 -17.13 5.92
C ARG A 170 9.84 -16.33 4.63
N PRO A 171 9.91 -14.99 4.70
CA PRO A 171 10.23 -14.19 3.54
C PRO A 171 11.59 -14.59 2.96
N THR A 172 11.62 -14.90 1.68
CA THR A 172 12.86 -15.24 0.96
C THR A 172 13.53 -14.03 0.34
N ARG A 173 12.81 -12.91 0.26
CA ARG A 173 13.27 -11.63 -0.30
C ARG A 173 12.68 -10.47 0.50
N ASP A 174 13.39 -9.36 0.47
CA ASP A 174 12.91 -8.07 0.97
C ASP A 174 11.96 -7.47 -0.07
N VAL A 175 10.69 -7.32 0.29
CA VAL A 175 9.64 -6.85 -0.63
C VAL A 175 8.67 -5.92 0.08
N ALA A 176 8.10 -5.00 -0.69
CA ALA A 176 6.91 -4.25 -0.29
C ALA A 176 5.89 -4.24 -1.43
N VAL A 177 4.60 -4.22 -1.10
CA VAL A 177 3.52 -4.06 -2.07
C VAL A 177 2.60 -2.94 -1.61
N ALA A 178 2.53 -1.88 -2.42
CA ALA A 178 1.65 -0.75 -2.20
C ALA A 178 0.37 -0.91 -3.02
N LEU A 179 -0.77 -0.96 -2.35
CA LEU A 179 -2.10 -0.96 -2.97
C LEU A 179 -2.76 0.38 -2.69
N LEU A 180 -3.01 1.16 -3.75
CA LEU A 180 -3.75 2.42 -3.69
C LEU A 180 -5.21 2.16 -4.06
N LEU A 181 -6.11 2.52 -3.16
CA LEU A 181 -7.55 2.36 -3.32
C LEU A 181 -8.27 3.71 -3.26
N GLY A 182 -9.31 3.87 -4.07
CA GLY A 182 -10.14 5.07 -4.10
C GLY A 182 -11.36 4.88 -4.99
N GLY A 183 -12.11 5.96 -5.23
CA GLY A 183 -13.28 5.93 -6.13
C GLY A 183 -12.93 6.05 -7.62
N SER A 184 -11.68 6.39 -7.95
CA SER A 184 -11.22 6.66 -9.32
C SER A 184 -10.56 5.47 -10.02
N GLY A 185 -10.42 4.32 -9.35
CA GLY A 185 -9.75 3.15 -9.90
C GLY A 185 -10.58 2.45 -10.97
N GLY A 186 -9.90 1.85 -11.94
CA GLY A 186 -10.57 1.05 -12.99
C GLY A 186 -11.00 -0.33 -12.51
N VAL A 187 -10.32 -0.88 -11.50
CA VAL A 187 -10.53 -2.26 -11.03
C VAL A 187 -11.38 -2.24 -9.77
N ALA A 188 -12.66 -2.62 -9.87
CA ALA A 188 -13.54 -2.66 -8.70
C ALA A 188 -13.10 -3.76 -7.72
N VAL A 189 -13.19 -3.48 -6.42
CA VAL A 189 -12.79 -4.40 -5.35
C VAL A 189 -14.02 -4.76 -4.53
N ASP A 190 -14.39 -6.04 -4.53
CA ASP A 190 -15.45 -6.56 -3.67
C ASP A 190 -15.01 -6.58 -2.21
N ALA A 191 -15.95 -6.73 -1.28
CA ALA A 191 -15.63 -6.85 0.14
C ALA A 191 -14.75 -8.10 0.40
N PRO A 192 -13.55 -7.96 0.98
CA PRO A 192 -12.72 -9.11 1.31
C PRO A 192 -13.39 -10.01 2.36
N THR A 193 -13.21 -11.31 2.19
CA THR A 193 -13.72 -12.35 3.08
C THR A 193 -12.56 -13.03 3.79
N LEU A 194 -12.76 -13.30 5.08
CA LEU A 194 -11.82 -14.04 5.93
C LEU A 194 -12.62 -15.11 6.65
N THR A 195 -12.31 -16.36 6.37
CA THR A 195 -12.98 -17.51 6.97
C THR A 195 -12.00 -18.23 7.88
N VAL A 196 -12.46 -18.57 9.08
CA VAL A 196 -11.71 -19.42 10.01
C VAL A 196 -12.05 -20.87 9.71
N THR A 197 -11.17 -21.58 9.02
CA THR A 197 -11.32 -23.00 8.69
C THR A 197 -10.81 -23.84 9.86
N ARG A 198 -11.67 -24.11 10.85
CA ARG A 198 -11.34 -25.02 11.97
C ARG A 198 -11.35 -26.50 11.58
N THR A 199 -11.73 -26.83 10.35
CA THR A 199 -11.85 -28.20 9.83
C THR A 199 -11.37 -28.27 8.39
N ASP A 200 -10.66 -29.34 8.04
CA ASP A 200 -10.01 -29.60 6.75
C ASP A 200 -10.96 -29.73 5.54
N ALA A 201 -12.27 -29.67 5.77
CA ALA A 201 -13.28 -29.80 4.73
C ALA A 201 -14.05 -28.49 4.59
N VAL A 202 -13.53 -27.58 3.78
CA VAL A 202 -14.36 -26.59 3.10
C VAL A 202 -14.35 -26.98 1.63
N ALA A 203 -15.49 -27.47 1.14
CA ALA A 203 -15.71 -27.53 -0.30
C ALA A 203 -15.46 -26.12 -0.84
N GLY A 204 -14.56 -25.99 -1.81
CA GLY A 204 -14.26 -24.70 -2.44
C GLY A 204 -15.57 -24.02 -2.83
N PRO A 205 -15.77 -22.73 -2.50
CA PRO A 205 -17.00 -22.05 -2.89
C PRO A 205 -17.19 -22.19 -4.40
N ALA A 206 -18.44 -22.22 -4.87
CA ALA A 206 -18.69 -22.06 -6.30
C ALA A 206 -18.09 -20.71 -6.71
N VAL A 207 -16.98 -20.76 -7.45
CA VAL A 207 -16.23 -19.57 -7.81
C VAL A 207 -16.77 -19.05 -9.13
N ASP A 208 -17.47 -17.91 -9.08
CA ASP A 208 -17.76 -17.10 -10.26
C ASP A 208 -16.57 -16.16 -10.52
N ALA A 209 -15.52 -16.72 -11.14
CA ALA A 209 -14.32 -15.99 -11.55
C ALA A 209 -13.79 -16.52 -12.88
N ASP A 210 -13.25 -15.60 -13.68
CA ASP A 210 -12.61 -15.90 -14.97
C ASP A 210 -11.14 -16.30 -14.78
N LEU A 211 -10.51 -15.87 -13.68
CA LEU A 211 -9.12 -16.16 -13.34
C LEU A 211 -8.91 -16.19 -11.82
N LEU A 212 -8.00 -17.05 -11.37
CA LEU A 212 -7.56 -17.10 -9.96
C LEU A 212 -6.13 -16.60 -9.79
N VAL A 213 -5.91 -15.79 -8.77
CA VAL A 213 -4.57 -15.58 -8.17
C VAL A 213 -4.56 -16.33 -6.85
N ALA A 214 -3.79 -17.41 -6.78
CA ALA A 214 -3.83 -18.35 -5.66
C ALA A 214 -2.52 -18.35 -4.89
N GLY A 215 -2.61 -18.32 -3.56
CA GLY A 215 -1.48 -18.50 -2.66
C GLY A 215 -0.78 -19.85 -2.83
N ALA A 216 0.46 -19.95 -2.36
CA ALA A 216 1.28 -21.14 -2.50
C ALA A 216 0.70 -22.37 -1.78
N HIS A 217 -0.09 -22.15 -0.72
CA HIS A 217 -0.68 -23.19 0.14
C HIS A 217 -2.18 -23.42 -0.11
N VAL A 218 -2.70 -22.97 -1.25
CA VAL A 218 -4.09 -23.24 -1.66
C VAL A 218 -4.10 -24.43 -2.61
N ASP A 219 -4.57 -25.59 -2.15
CA ASP A 219 -4.59 -26.83 -2.92
C ASP A 219 -5.97 -27.18 -3.50
N ASP A 220 -7.03 -26.58 -2.96
CA ASP A 220 -8.44 -26.84 -3.27
C ASP A 220 -9.01 -25.90 -4.35
N LEU A 221 -8.32 -25.79 -5.49
CA LEU A 221 -8.73 -24.88 -6.57
C LEU A 221 -9.77 -25.53 -7.52
N PRO A 222 -10.74 -24.76 -8.03
CA PRO A 222 -11.71 -25.27 -8.99
C PRO A 222 -11.04 -25.66 -10.31
N ALA A 223 -11.46 -26.78 -10.87
CA ALA A 223 -10.98 -27.23 -12.17
C ALA A 223 -11.50 -26.33 -13.31
N GLY A 224 -10.68 -26.13 -14.35
CA GLY A 224 -11.09 -25.42 -15.57
C GLY A 224 -10.98 -23.90 -15.53
N VAL A 225 -10.64 -23.29 -14.38
CA VAL A 225 -10.34 -21.85 -14.28
C VAL A 225 -8.83 -21.64 -14.36
N PRO A 226 -8.33 -20.73 -15.22
CA PRO A 226 -6.91 -20.36 -15.25
C PRO A 226 -6.42 -19.87 -13.89
N VAL A 227 -5.24 -20.35 -13.47
CA VAL A 227 -4.65 -20.02 -12.16
C VAL A 227 -3.27 -19.40 -12.34
N ARG A 228 -3.06 -18.23 -11.73
CA ARG A 228 -1.76 -17.65 -11.45
C ARG A 228 -1.39 -17.97 -10.00
N ARG A 229 -0.43 -18.87 -9.80
CA ARG A 229 0.04 -19.23 -8.46
C ARG A 229 1.11 -18.24 -7.99
N ALA A 230 0.99 -17.79 -6.74
CA ALA A 230 2.01 -17.01 -6.07
C ALA A 230 3.28 -17.84 -5.83
N GLU A 231 4.44 -17.19 -5.89
CA GLU A 231 5.68 -17.83 -5.48
C GLU A 231 5.65 -18.13 -3.97
N PRO A 232 6.18 -19.28 -3.53
CA PRO A 232 6.34 -19.57 -2.12
C PRO A 232 7.38 -18.62 -1.47
N GLY A 233 7.45 -18.64 -0.15
CA GLY A 233 8.45 -17.85 0.59
C GLY A 233 8.05 -16.39 0.79
N HIS A 234 6.75 -16.12 0.89
CA HIS A 234 6.14 -14.82 1.18
C HIS A 234 4.91 -15.01 2.08
N PRO A 235 5.03 -14.81 3.41
CA PRO A 235 3.94 -15.04 4.36
C PRO A 235 2.66 -14.20 4.15
N CYS A 236 2.78 -13.03 3.51
CA CYS A 236 1.72 -12.05 3.26
C CYS A 236 1.71 -11.52 1.82
N ALA A 237 2.87 -11.31 1.20
CA ALA A 237 3.03 -10.54 -0.03
C ALA A 237 2.76 -11.34 -1.31
N GLY A 238 2.84 -12.68 -1.25
CA GLY A 238 2.92 -13.55 -2.42
C GLY A 238 1.78 -13.34 -3.44
N VAL A 239 0.52 -13.40 -3.00
CA VAL A 239 -0.62 -13.20 -3.90
C VAL A 239 -0.72 -11.78 -4.45
N TRP A 240 -0.20 -10.78 -3.73
CA TRP A 240 -0.21 -9.39 -4.18
C TRP A 240 0.87 -9.12 -5.22
N LEU A 241 2.04 -9.74 -5.09
CA LEU A 241 3.08 -9.75 -6.11
C LEU A 241 2.54 -10.40 -7.41
N ALA A 242 1.91 -11.57 -7.30
CA ALA A 242 1.31 -12.27 -8.43
C ALA A 242 0.17 -11.47 -9.09
N LEU A 243 -0.66 -10.79 -8.29
CA LEU A 243 -1.71 -9.89 -8.78
C LEU A 243 -1.12 -8.69 -9.52
N ALA A 244 -0.04 -8.09 -9.00
CA ALA A 244 0.62 -6.97 -9.64
C ALA A 244 1.17 -7.34 -11.02
N GLU A 245 1.84 -8.50 -11.12
CA GLU A 245 2.30 -9.03 -12.41
C GLU A 245 1.15 -9.27 -13.38
N LEU A 246 0.05 -9.88 -12.91
CA LEU A 246 -1.14 -10.11 -13.73
C LEU A 246 -1.67 -8.80 -14.30
N LEU A 247 -1.91 -7.79 -13.44
CA LEU A 247 -2.48 -6.51 -13.86
C LEU A 247 -1.53 -5.73 -14.78
N ALA A 248 -0.21 -5.89 -14.63
CA ALA A 248 0.78 -5.31 -15.53
C ALA A 248 0.69 -5.86 -16.96
N THR A 249 0.18 -7.09 -17.14
CA THR A 249 -0.05 -7.68 -18.48
C THR A 249 -1.36 -7.22 -19.14
N ALA A 250 -2.13 -6.33 -18.49
CA ALA A 250 -3.39 -5.78 -18.96
C ALA A 250 -4.37 -6.87 -19.47
N PRO A 251 -4.91 -7.71 -18.56
CA PRO A 251 -5.83 -8.77 -18.97
C PRO A 251 -7.07 -8.21 -19.66
N ALA A 252 -7.76 -9.05 -20.44
CA ALA A 252 -8.90 -8.66 -21.29
C ALA A 252 -10.15 -8.15 -20.53
N GLY A 253 -10.08 -8.05 -19.20
CA GLY A 253 -11.19 -7.82 -18.29
C GLY A 253 -11.67 -9.10 -17.61
N GLY A 254 -12.66 -8.97 -16.73
CA GLY A 254 -13.31 -10.09 -16.05
C GLY A 254 -13.12 -10.09 -14.53
N ARG A 255 -13.61 -11.14 -13.89
CA ARG A 255 -13.56 -11.37 -12.44
C ARG A 255 -12.31 -12.15 -12.07
N VAL A 256 -11.44 -11.53 -11.29
CA VAL A 256 -10.23 -12.13 -10.74
C VAL A 256 -10.46 -12.43 -9.26
N LEU A 257 -10.46 -13.70 -8.88
CA LEU A 257 -10.48 -14.09 -7.47
C LEU A 257 -9.04 -14.21 -6.96
N VAL A 258 -8.69 -13.38 -5.98
CA VAL A 258 -7.46 -13.54 -5.20
C VAL A 258 -7.81 -14.37 -3.97
N VAL A 259 -7.15 -15.50 -3.79
CA VAL A 259 -7.38 -16.43 -2.68
C VAL A 259 -6.07 -16.87 -2.07
N ASP A 260 -6.02 -16.93 -0.75
CA ASP A 260 -4.85 -17.41 -0.03
C ASP A 260 -5.27 -18.17 1.24
N ARG A 261 -4.39 -19.06 1.69
CA ARG A 261 -4.58 -19.90 2.87
C ARG A 261 -3.29 -19.86 3.68
N ASP A 262 -3.45 -19.54 4.96
CA ASP A 262 -2.33 -19.57 5.88
C ASP A 262 -1.97 -21.04 6.20
N PRO A 263 -0.68 -21.44 6.09
CA PRO A 263 -0.26 -22.81 6.39
C PRO A 263 -0.18 -23.11 7.89
N VAL A 264 -0.23 -22.10 8.76
CA VAL A 264 -0.12 -22.23 10.22
C VAL A 264 -1.42 -21.80 10.90
N LEU A 265 -1.93 -20.64 10.53
CA LEU A 265 -3.15 -20.06 11.09
C LEU A 265 -4.39 -20.64 10.37
N PRO A 266 -5.56 -20.70 11.04
CA PRO A 266 -6.76 -21.30 10.45
C PRO A 266 -7.45 -20.36 9.45
N TYR A 267 -6.73 -19.50 8.74
CA TYR A 267 -7.31 -18.49 7.86
C TYR A 267 -7.31 -18.91 6.40
N ARG A 268 -8.49 -18.80 5.78
CA ARG A 268 -8.66 -18.78 4.32
C ARG A 268 -9.26 -17.44 3.93
N CYS A 269 -8.55 -16.71 3.09
CA CYS A 269 -8.91 -15.34 2.74
C CYS A 269 -9.17 -15.24 1.25
N ALA A 270 -10.12 -14.38 0.87
CA ALA A 270 -10.43 -14.16 -0.53
C ALA A 270 -10.97 -12.76 -0.79
N VAL A 271 -10.64 -12.20 -1.95
CA VAL A 271 -11.22 -10.96 -2.48
C VAL A 271 -11.38 -11.10 -3.99
N THR A 272 -12.50 -10.61 -4.51
CA THR A 272 -12.74 -10.57 -5.95
C THR A 272 -12.48 -9.16 -6.48
N LEU A 273 -11.75 -9.08 -7.58
CA LEU A 273 -11.54 -7.87 -8.34
C LEU A 273 -12.28 -7.98 -9.67
N THR A 274 -12.95 -6.91 -10.09
CA THR A 274 -13.53 -6.84 -11.43
C THR A 274 -12.68 -5.91 -12.28
N VAL A 275 -11.94 -6.50 -13.23
CA VAL A 275 -11.11 -5.78 -14.18
C VAL A 275 -11.99 -5.34 -15.36
N PRO A 276 -11.94 -4.07 -15.76
CA PRO A 276 -12.74 -3.58 -16.87
C PRO A 276 -12.22 -4.19 -18.17
N ALA A 277 -13.13 -4.52 -19.08
CA ALA A 277 -12.74 -5.00 -20.40
C ALA A 277 -11.93 -3.93 -21.15
N THR A 278 -10.83 -4.33 -21.77
CA THR A 278 -10.00 -3.45 -22.61
C THR A 278 -10.77 -3.18 -23.92
N GLY A 279 -11.67 -2.19 -23.89
CA GLY A 279 -12.40 -1.76 -25.09
C GLY A 279 -13.88 -1.46 -24.90
N GLN A 280 -14.18 -0.36 -24.20
CA GLN A 280 -15.19 0.58 -24.69
C GLN A 280 -14.74 1.97 -24.22
N PRO A 281 -14.36 2.90 -25.12
CA PRO A 281 -14.22 4.29 -24.72
C PRO A 281 -15.54 4.70 -24.10
N GLY A 282 -15.49 5.12 -22.83
CA GLY A 282 -16.65 5.62 -22.12
C GLY A 282 -17.37 6.60 -23.03
N ALA A 283 -18.67 6.38 -23.23
CA ALA A 283 -19.52 7.34 -23.89
C ALA A 283 -19.48 8.63 -23.05
N SER A 284 -18.50 9.49 -23.34
CA SER A 284 -18.62 10.91 -23.04
C SER A 284 -19.94 11.33 -23.65
N ALA A 285 -20.88 11.69 -22.79
CA ALA A 285 -22.09 12.36 -23.17
C ALA A 285 -21.68 13.66 -23.87
N HIS A 286 -21.41 13.58 -25.16
CA HIS A 286 -21.39 14.72 -26.06
C HIS A 286 -22.83 15.22 -26.11
N THR A 287 -23.16 16.13 -25.20
CA THR A 287 -24.29 17.01 -25.36
C THR A 287 -24.05 17.78 -26.66
N ALA A 288 -24.70 17.32 -27.72
CA ALA A 288 -24.74 17.97 -29.02
C ALA A 288 -25.45 19.32 -28.88
N ALA A 289 -24.69 20.38 -28.60
CA ALA A 289 -25.15 21.73 -28.83
C ALA A 289 -25.20 21.97 -30.35
N ARG A 290 -26.40 21.86 -30.92
CA ARG A 290 -26.71 22.28 -32.30
C ARG A 290 -26.40 23.78 -32.45
N GLY A 291 -25.75 24.14 -33.56
CA GLY A 291 -25.41 25.51 -33.97
C GLY A 291 -26.62 26.44 -34.09
N ARG A 292 -26.49 27.75 -34.29
CA ARG A 292 -25.65 28.62 -35.16
C ARG A 292 -26.04 30.09 -34.80
N PRO A 293 -25.55 31.18 -35.45
CA PRO A 293 -24.36 31.40 -36.27
C PRO A 293 -23.54 32.65 -35.88
N THR A 294 -22.40 32.75 -36.55
CA THR A 294 -21.40 33.83 -36.68
C THR A 294 -21.97 35.22 -36.99
N VAL A 295 -21.46 36.27 -36.32
CA VAL A 295 -21.44 37.66 -36.81
C VAL A 295 -20.07 38.29 -36.51
N ALA A 296 -19.66 39.15 -37.43
CA ALA A 296 -18.32 39.62 -37.74
C ALA A 296 -17.64 40.56 -36.72
N ARG A 297 -16.31 40.57 -36.83
CA ARG A 297 -15.35 41.57 -36.31
C ARG A 297 -15.58 42.93 -36.99
N PRO A 298 -15.26 44.05 -36.33
CA PRO A 298 -14.05 44.76 -36.77
C PRO A 298 -13.26 45.50 -35.67
N GLY A 299 -11.93 45.55 -35.86
CA GLY A 299 -11.12 46.78 -35.74
C GLY A 299 -10.67 47.29 -34.36
N GLY A 300 -9.41 47.75 -34.30
CA GLY A 300 -8.89 48.70 -33.30
C GLY A 300 -7.86 48.09 -32.34
N HIS A 301 -6.55 48.18 -32.62
CA HIS A 301 -5.64 49.24 -32.18
C HIS A 301 -5.05 49.03 -30.76
N HIS A 302 -3.76 48.70 -30.75
CA HIS A 302 -2.78 48.93 -29.67
C HIS A 302 -2.78 50.42 -29.24
N PRO A 303 -2.38 50.79 -27.99
CA PRO A 303 -1.00 50.58 -27.53
C PRO A 303 -0.78 50.31 -26.03
N THR A 304 0.43 49.83 -25.71
CA THR A 304 1.10 49.88 -24.39
C THR A 304 1.40 51.33 -24.00
N PRO A 305 1.52 51.69 -22.70
CA PRO A 305 2.89 51.81 -22.17
C PRO A 305 3.10 51.53 -20.65
N ALA A 306 4.33 51.12 -20.37
CA ALA A 306 5.24 51.54 -19.28
C ALA A 306 4.90 51.35 -17.79
N SER A 307 5.76 50.56 -17.13
CA SER A 307 6.21 50.73 -15.74
C SER A 307 7.03 52.02 -15.55
N PRO A 308 7.11 52.59 -14.33
CA PRO A 308 8.24 52.34 -13.42
C PRO A 308 7.74 52.24 -11.95
N GLY A 309 8.46 51.78 -10.92
CA GLY A 309 9.87 51.49 -10.67
C GLY A 309 10.10 51.70 -9.16
N ALA A 310 11.04 50.95 -8.58
CA ALA A 310 11.76 51.22 -7.32
C ALA A 310 10.94 51.23 -6.00
N GLU A 311 11.46 50.96 -4.80
CA GLU A 311 12.71 50.45 -4.22
C GLU A 311 12.45 50.33 -2.70
N GLY A 312 13.29 49.57 -2.00
CA GLY A 312 13.47 49.67 -0.54
C GLY A 312 12.66 48.65 0.26
N GLY A 313 13.18 47.98 1.27
CA GLY A 313 14.43 48.11 2.01
C GLY A 313 14.38 47.06 3.13
N GLY A 314 15.52 46.49 3.47
CA GLY A 314 15.60 45.20 4.15
C GLY A 314 15.22 45.13 5.63
N ARG A 315 15.25 43.90 6.14
CA ARG A 315 15.78 43.58 7.48
C ARG A 315 15.96 42.07 7.65
N PRO A 316 17.16 41.58 8.05
CA PRO A 316 17.35 40.19 8.45
C PRO A 316 17.15 40.06 9.97
N ARG A 317 16.41 39.03 10.39
CA ARG A 317 16.35 38.50 11.77
C ARG A 317 15.86 37.05 11.65
N ARG A 318 16.34 36.06 12.39
CA ARG A 318 17.46 35.87 13.31
C ARG A 318 17.54 34.34 13.46
N THR A 319 18.74 33.79 13.40
CA THR A 319 19.06 32.42 13.81
C THR A 319 18.68 32.22 15.27
N ARG A 320 18.00 31.12 15.60
CA ARG A 320 17.92 30.61 16.98
C ARG A 320 18.66 29.28 17.01
N GLU A 321 19.85 29.33 17.60
CA GLU A 321 20.51 28.18 18.19
C GLU A 321 19.64 27.65 19.34
N LEU A 322 19.46 26.33 19.39
CA LEU A 322 19.01 25.59 20.57
C LEU A 322 20.23 24.84 21.09
N VAL A 323 20.70 25.26 22.26
CA VAL A 323 21.72 24.60 23.07
C VAL A 323 21.02 24.11 24.35
N ARG A 324 21.28 22.83 24.64
CA ARG A 324 20.93 21.99 25.82
C ARG A 324 19.56 21.32 25.81
#